data_AF-A0A642B2P6-F1
#
_entry.id   AF-A0A642B2P6-F1
#
_cell.length_a   1.000
_cell.length_b   1.000
_cell.length_c   1.000
_cell.angle_alpha   90.00
_cell.angle_beta   90.00
_cell.angle_gamma   90.00
#
_symmetry.space_group_name_H-M   'P 1'
#
loop_
_entity.id
_entity.type
_entity.pdbx_description
1 polymer ?
#
loop_
_entity_poly.entity_id
_entity_poly.type
_entity_poly.pdbx_seq_one_letter_code
_entity_poly.pdbx_strand_id
1 'polypeptide(L)'
;MNITVLRDDKLSLLNAISMYMKSLFYLFLSIVGAWLFSSCSDDFLGETETTDLDQATVFADSTYTADFLNQIYVDIGFDIQHNRYKDQYNDHGGLQTSCDEAAYKASTGLTTDVMFATGTVNPVTISEDDVWRIAYRNIRRVNVFFKYADGSRMAEVAKEEYK
;
A
#
# COMPACT_ATOMS: atom_id res chain seq x y z
N MET A 1 69.55 51.97 19.91
CA MET A 1 68.71 50.87 20.44
C MET A 1 67.94 50.30 19.26
N ASN A 2 68.11 49.01 19.01
CA ASN A 2 68.16 48.40 17.67
C ASN A 2 66.81 48.22 16.96
N ILE A 3 66.70 48.73 15.73
CA ILE A 3 65.58 48.51 14.80
C ILE A 3 65.49 47.04 14.37
N THR A 4 66.58 46.28 14.49
CA THR A 4 66.61 44.84 14.18
C THR A 4 65.85 44.00 15.21
N VAL A 5 65.96 44.31 16.51
CA VAL A 5 65.28 43.57 17.59
C VAL A 5 63.75 43.74 17.51
N LEU A 6 63.28 44.96 17.23
CA LEU A 6 61.84 45.23 17.06
C LEU A 6 61.23 44.58 15.80
N ARG A 7 62.06 44.27 14.80
CA ARG A 7 61.63 43.56 13.58
C ARG A 7 61.54 42.05 13.83
N ASP A 8 62.48 41.48 14.58
CA ASP A 8 62.50 40.06 14.93
C ASP A 8 61.33 39.67 15.87
N ASP A 9 61.01 40.51 16.86
CA ASP A 9 59.87 40.27 17.77
C ASP A 9 58.51 40.38 17.07
N LYS A 10 58.37 41.26 16.08
CA LYS A 10 57.15 41.34 15.26
C LYS A 10 57.01 40.15 14.31
N LEU A 11 58.12 39.63 13.78
CA LEU A 11 58.12 38.48 12.88
C LEU A 11 57.81 37.18 13.63
N SER A 12 58.32 37.01 14.85
CA SER A 12 58.01 35.85 15.71
C SER A 12 56.54 35.83 16.14
N LEU A 13 55.97 36.98 16.47
CA LEU A 13 54.58 37.13 16.88
C LEU A 13 53.60 36.91 15.71
N LEU A 14 53.94 37.37 14.50
CA LEU A 14 53.18 37.08 13.28
C LEU A 14 53.18 35.59 12.92
N ASN A 15 54.31 34.90 13.09
CA ASN A 15 54.40 33.46 12.84
C ASN A 15 53.62 32.63 13.88
N ALA A 16 53.60 33.05 15.15
CA ALA A 16 52.81 32.41 16.20
C ALA A 16 51.29 32.55 15.95
N ILE A 17 50.84 33.73 15.52
CA ILE A 17 49.43 33.98 15.14
C ILE A 17 49.05 33.13 13.91
N SER A 18 49.93 33.05 12.91
CA SER A 18 49.73 32.22 11.71
C SER A 18 49.62 30.72 12.05
N MET A 19 50.42 30.19 12.98
CA MET A 19 50.31 28.81 13.46
C MET A 19 48.99 28.56 14.22
N TYR A 20 48.56 29.49 15.07
CA TYR A 20 47.32 29.34 15.83
C TYR A 20 46.07 29.37 14.93
N MET A 21 46.06 30.24 13.92
CA MET A 21 44.97 30.32 12.94
C MET A 21 44.87 29.07 12.05
N LYS A 22 46.01 28.46 11.69
CA LYS A 22 46.03 27.18 10.94
C LYS A 22 45.49 26.03 11.78
N SER A 23 45.89 25.94 13.06
CA SER A 23 45.36 24.94 13.99
C SER A 23 43.85 25.07 14.18
N LEU A 24 43.35 26.31 14.33
CA LEU A 24 41.91 26.59 14.40
C LEU A 24 41.18 26.16 13.12
N PHE A 25 41.76 26.44 11.96
CA PHE A 25 41.19 26.04 10.67
C PHE A 25 41.09 24.52 10.51
N TYR A 26 42.12 23.77 10.91
CA TYR A 26 42.07 22.31 10.88
C TYR A 26 41.07 21.72 11.89
N LEU A 27 40.86 22.37 13.04
CA LEU A 27 39.84 21.99 14.00
C LEU A 27 38.43 22.12 13.39
N PHE A 28 38.12 23.27 12.78
CA PHE A 28 36.83 23.49 12.12
C PHE A 28 36.61 22.58 10.91
N LEU A 29 37.67 22.27 10.14
CA LEU A 29 37.61 21.34 9.02
C LEU A 29 37.25 19.91 9.47
N SER A 30 37.79 19.46 10.62
CA SER A 30 37.48 18.12 11.17
C SER A 30 36.04 18.01 11.66
N ILE A 31 35.50 19.09 12.25
CA ILE A 31 34.11 19.14 12.70
C ILE A 31 33.19 19.04 11.48
N VAL A 32 33.40 19.88 10.46
CA VAL A 32 32.58 19.83 9.23
C VAL A 32 32.69 18.46 8.52
N GLY A 33 33.87 17.83 8.55
CA GLY A 33 34.06 16.47 8.02
C GLY A 33 33.26 15.41 8.76
N ALA A 34 33.14 15.49 10.09
CA ALA A 34 32.35 14.54 10.88
C ALA A 34 30.83 14.66 10.61
N TRP A 35 30.33 15.85 10.27
CA TRP A 35 28.92 16.06 9.91
C TRP A 35 28.55 15.43 8.55
N LEU A 36 29.51 15.25 7.63
CA LEU A 36 29.27 14.61 6.33
C LEU A 36 29.12 13.08 6.42
N PHE A 37 29.58 12.46 7.50
CA PHE A 37 29.44 11.01 7.73
C PHE A 37 28.18 10.63 8.53
N SER A 38 27.36 11.61 8.93
CA SER A 38 26.08 11.39 9.65
C SER A 38 24.87 11.17 8.72
N SER A 39 25.10 10.72 7.48
CA SER A 39 24.02 10.34 6.55
C SER A 39 23.91 8.82 6.43
N CYS A 40 23.86 8.13 7.56
CA CYS A 40 23.54 6.70 7.61
C CYS A 40 22.21 6.53 8.35
N SER A 41 21.13 6.66 7.58
CA SER A 41 19.84 6.08 7.93
C SER A 41 19.81 4.68 7.31
N ASP A 42 19.72 3.64 8.13
CA ASP A 42 19.63 2.23 7.70
C ASP A 42 18.28 1.85 7.05
N ASP A 43 17.49 2.84 6.63
CA ASP A 43 16.12 2.65 6.11
C ASP A 43 15.98 3.13 4.66
N PHE A 44 17.02 2.90 3.86
CA PHE A 44 17.01 3.17 2.41
C PHE A 44 16.25 2.08 1.62
N LEU A 45 16.09 0.88 2.20
CA LEU A 45 15.34 -0.24 1.63
C LEU A 45 13.90 -0.34 2.17
N GLY A 46 13.48 0.61 3.02
CA GLY A 46 12.09 0.83 3.38
C GLY A 46 11.34 1.55 2.26
N GLU A 47 11.47 1.09 1.02
CA GLU A 47 10.55 1.47 -0.04
C GLU A 47 9.22 0.80 0.29
N THR A 48 8.42 1.45 1.13
CA THR A 48 7.01 1.14 1.21
C THR A 48 6.43 1.58 -0.13
N GLU A 49 6.20 0.61 -1.01
CA GLU A 49 5.37 0.77 -2.19
C GLU A 49 4.17 1.64 -1.80
N THR A 50 4.04 2.82 -2.39
CA THR A 50 3.01 3.81 -2.05
C THR A 50 1.57 3.32 -2.30
N THR A 51 1.41 2.08 -2.76
CA THR A 51 0.14 1.38 -3.01
C THR A 51 -0.21 0.35 -1.93
N ASP A 52 0.74 -0.13 -1.12
CA ASP A 52 0.47 -1.13 -0.09
C ASP A 52 0.11 -0.44 1.23
N LEU A 53 -1.17 -0.13 1.39
CA LEU A 53 -1.74 0.24 2.67
C LEU A 53 -1.53 -0.92 3.66
N ASP A 54 -0.58 -0.78 4.58
CA ASP A 54 -0.40 -1.74 5.65
C ASP A 54 -1.66 -1.78 6.53
N GLN A 55 -1.97 -2.96 7.06
CA GLN A 55 -3.12 -3.20 7.92
C GLN A 55 -3.21 -2.18 9.07
N ALA A 56 -2.07 -1.83 9.68
CA ALA A 56 -2.03 -0.85 10.76
C ALA A 56 -2.50 0.53 10.30
N THR A 57 -2.22 0.92 9.05
CA THR A 57 -2.63 2.22 8.49
C THR A 57 -4.12 2.23 8.13
N VAL A 58 -4.64 1.13 7.57
CA VAL A 58 -6.07 0.99 7.21
C VAL A 58 -6.96 1.15 8.43
N PHE A 59 -6.65 0.47 9.54
CA PHE A 59 -7.47 0.53 10.76
C PHE A 59 -7.17 1.78 11.62
N ALA A 60 -6.01 2.43 11.43
CA ALA A 60 -5.71 3.70 12.09
C ALA A 60 -6.48 4.90 11.50
N ASP A 61 -7.09 4.78 10.32
CA ASP A 61 -7.91 5.84 9.73
C ASP A 61 -9.38 5.40 9.60
N SER A 62 -10.31 6.25 10.00
CA SER A 62 -11.74 5.94 9.93
C SER A 62 -12.25 5.87 8.48
N THR A 63 -11.67 6.63 7.57
CA THR A 63 -12.05 6.63 6.14
C THR A 63 -11.58 5.36 5.45
N TYR A 64 -10.35 4.92 5.71
CA TYR A 64 -9.83 3.66 5.17
C TYR A 64 -10.51 2.44 5.78
N THR A 65 -10.87 2.49 7.07
CA THR A 65 -11.66 1.41 7.69
C THR A 65 -13.06 1.32 7.06
N ALA A 66 -13.70 2.46 6.80
CA ALA A 66 -14.99 2.50 6.12
C ALA A 66 -14.90 2.01 4.67
N ASP A 67 -13.83 2.36 3.95
CA ASP A 67 -13.59 1.86 2.59
C ASP A 67 -13.37 0.34 2.58
N PHE A 68 -12.59 -0.19 3.53
CA PHE A 68 -12.41 -1.63 3.71
C PHE A 68 -13.75 -2.36 3.90
N LEU A 69 -14.65 -1.80 4.71
CA LEU A 69 -15.99 -2.34 4.91
C LEU A 69 -16.84 -2.23 3.62
N ASN A 70 -16.80 -1.10 2.93
CA ASN A 70 -17.52 -0.90 1.67
C ASN A 70 -17.08 -1.89 0.59
N GLN A 71 -15.78 -2.21 0.50
CA GLN A 71 -15.28 -3.22 -0.44
C GLN A 71 -15.88 -4.60 -0.20
N ILE A 72 -16.17 -4.98 1.06
CA ILE A 72 -16.88 -6.23 1.36
C ILE A 72 -18.30 -6.19 0.77
N TYR A 73 -19.01 -5.06 0.93
CA TYR A 73 -20.36 -4.88 0.40
C TYR A 73 -20.43 -4.81 -1.13
N VAL A 74 -19.40 -4.28 -1.79
CA VAL A 74 -19.34 -4.29 -3.26
C VAL A 74 -19.11 -5.72 -3.78
N ASP A 75 -18.20 -6.46 -3.16
CA ASP A 75 -17.84 -7.80 -3.62
C ASP A 75 -18.94 -8.86 -3.42
N ILE A 76 -19.92 -8.65 -2.52
CA ILE A 76 -21.08 -9.56 -2.40
C ILE A 76 -22.08 -9.43 -3.56
N GLY A 77 -22.07 -8.29 -4.27
CA GLY A 77 -23.01 -8.00 -5.35
C GLY A 77 -22.76 -8.77 -6.65
N PHE A 78 -21.72 -9.59 -6.72
CA PHE A 78 -21.35 -10.32 -7.93
C PHE A 78 -22.43 -11.29 -8.44
N ASP A 79 -23.26 -11.85 -7.54
CA ASP A 79 -24.30 -12.83 -7.89
C ASP A 79 -25.48 -12.22 -8.66
N ILE A 80 -25.82 -10.96 -8.35
CA ILE A 80 -26.92 -10.24 -8.99
C ILE A 80 -26.52 -9.55 -10.30
N GLN A 81 -25.24 -9.62 -10.69
CA GLN A 81 -24.77 -9.02 -11.92
C GLN A 81 -25.32 -9.77 -13.13
N HIS A 82 -26.07 -9.06 -13.98
CA HIS A 82 -26.62 -9.64 -15.20
C HIS A 82 -25.54 -10.12 -16.18
N ASN A 83 -24.33 -9.56 -16.10
CA ASN A 83 -23.17 -9.90 -16.94
C ASN A 83 -22.03 -10.54 -16.15
N ARG A 84 -22.37 -11.31 -15.12
CA ARG A 84 -21.40 -12.01 -14.26
C ARG A 84 -20.36 -12.81 -15.04
N TYR A 85 -20.78 -13.50 -16.10
CA TYR A 85 -19.89 -14.36 -16.88
C TYR A 85 -19.27 -13.67 -18.10
N LYS A 86 -19.19 -12.33 -18.12
CA LYS A 86 -18.57 -11.57 -19.22
C LYS A 86 -17.14 -12.03 -19.50
N ASP A 87 -16.75 -11.94 -20.77
CA ASP A 87 -15.36 -12.10 -21.20
C ASP A 87 -14.77 -10.77 -21.70
N GLN A 88 -13.54 -10.78 -22.19
CA GLN A 88 -12.85 -9.57 -22.69
C GLN A 88 -13.56 -8.88 -23.87
N TYR A 89 -14.38 -9.61 -24.62
CA TYR A 89 -14.93 -9.19 -25.91
C TYR A 89 -16.46 -9.10 -25.93
N ASN A 90 -17.15 -9.80 -25.01
CA ASN A 90 -18.60 -9.94 -25.02
C ASN A 90 -19.18 -9.93 -23.59
N ASP A 91 -20.31 -9.24 -23.45
CA ASP A 91 -21.21 -9.44 -22.32
C ASP A 91 -22.00 -10.75 -22.50
N HIS A 92 -21.95 -11.58 -21.47
CA HIS A 92 -22.71 -12.82 -21.32
C HIS A 92 -23.75 -12.68 -20.22
N GLY A 93 -24.56 -13.71 -19.98
CA GLY A 93 -25.51 -13.70 -18.87
C GLY A 93 -24.88 -13.93 -17.50
N GLY A 94 -25.73 -14.00 -16.48
CA GLY A 94 -25.41 -14.58 -15.16
C GLY A 94 -26.14 -15.91 -14.95
N LEU A 95 -26.16 -16.39 -13.71
CA LEU A 95 -26.86 -17.63 -13.33
C LEU A 95 -28.37 -17.61 -13.62
N GLN A 96 -28.96 -16.42 -13.74
CA GLN A 96 -30.38 -16.22 -14.02
C GLN A 96 -30.81 -16.90 -15.33
N THR A 97 -29.90 -17.01 -16.30
CA THR A 97 -30.13 -17.68 -17.60
C THR A 97 -30.40 -19.19 -17.49
N SER A 98 -30.18 -19.77 -16.32
CA SER A 98 -30.46 -21.18 -16.03
C SER A 98 -31.86 -21.39 -15.42
N CYS A 99 -32.62 -20.32 -15.22
CA CYS A 99 -34.02 -20.35 -14.81
C CYS A 99 -34.96 -20.30 -16.03
N ASP A 100 -36.24 -20.57 -15.82
CA ASP A 100 -37.29 -20.45 -16.84
C ASP A 100 -37.68 -18.99 -17.16
N GLU A 101 -37.32 -18.05 -16.28
CA GLU A 101 -37.60 -16.61 -16.44
C GLU A 101 -36.59 -15.87 -17.32
N ALA A 102 -35.47 -16.48 -17.72
CA ALA A 102 -34.46 -15.84 -18.56
C ALA A 102 -33.80 -16.82 -19.54
N ALA A 103 -33.39 -16.32 -20.70
CA ALA A 103 -32.67 -17.10 -21.71
C ALA A 103 -31.24 -16.58 -21.87
N TYR A 104 -30.30 -17.48 -22.13
CA TYR A 104 -28.94 -17.12 -22.49
C TYR A 104 -28.89 -16.48 -23.89
N LYS A 105 -27.93 -15.57 -24.09
CA LYS A 105 -27.66 -15.00 -25.41
C LYS A 105 -27.00 -16.07 -26.29
N ALA A 106 -27.50 -16.23 -27.51
CA ALA A 106 -26.87 -17.14 -28.46
C ALA A 106 -25.41 -16.71 -28.73
N SER A 107 -24.47 -17.54 -28.28
CA SER A 107 -23.03 -17.33 -28.41
C SER A 107 -22.42 -18.53 -29.12
N THR A 108 -21.40 -18.29 -29.95
CA THR A 108 -20.58 -19.37 -30.55
C THR A 108 -19.52 -19.88 -29.58
N GLY A 109 -19.27 -19.14 -28.51
CA GLY A 109 -18.34 -19.52 -27.44
C GLY A 109 -19.01 -20.38 -26.37
N LEU A 110 -18.23 -21.30 -25.81
CA LEU A 110 -18.57 -22.08 -24.63
C LEU A 110 -18.44 -21.18 -23.38
N THR A 111 -19.53 -20.52 -23.00
CA THR A 111 -19.58 -19.61 -21.84
C THR A 111 -20.24 -20.29 -20.64
N THR A 112 -19.87 -19.87 -19.43
CA THR A 112 -20.31 -20.51 -18.18
C THR A 112 -21.84 -20.45 -18.02
N ASP A 113 -22.50 -19.36 -18.41
CA ASP A 113 -23.97 -19.21 -18.38
C ASP A 113 -24.69 -20.25 -19.26
N VAL A 114 -24.22 -20.43 -20.50
CA VAL A 114 -24.75 -21.43 -21.44
C VAL A 114 -24.53 -22.84 -20.90
N MET A 115 -23.39 -23.10 -20.27
CA MET A 115 -23.08 -24.42 -19.70
C MET A 115 -23.99 -24.78 -18.52
N PHE A 116 -24.33 -23.81 -17.67
CA PHE A 116 -25.32 -24.02 -16.62
C PHE A 116 -26.71 -24.26 -17.21
N ALA A 117 -27.13 -23.46 -18.20
CA ALA A 117 -28.44 -23.62 -18.83
C ALA A 117 -28.61 -24.94 -19.62
N THR A 118 -27.53 -25.44 -20.24
CA THR A 118 -27.55 -26.68 -21.04
C THR A 118 -27.17 -27.93 -20.24
N GLY A 119 -26.75 -27.80 -18.97
CA GLY A 119 -26.28 -28.91 -18.15
C GLY A 119 -24.94 -29.51 -18.57
N THR A 120 -24.12 -28.74 -19.29
CA THR A 120 -22.79 -29.18 -19.77
C THR A 120 -21.63 -28.72 -18.86
N VAL A 121 -21.97 -28.16 -17.70
CA VAL A 121 -21.00 -27.69 -16.70
C VAL A 121 -20.07 -28.81 -16.22
N ASN A 122 -18.79 -28.50 -16.08
CA ASN A 122 -17.79 -29.43 -15.56
C ASN A 122 -16.71 -28.66 -14.76
N PRO A 123 -15.87 -29.35 -13.96
CA PRO A 123 -14.90 -28.70 -13.08
C PRO A 123 -13.84 -27.85 -13.79
N VAL A 124 -13.62 -28.05 -15.09
CA VAL A 124 -12.57 -27.36 -15.87
C VAL A 124 -13.12 -26.12 -16.58
N THR A 125 -14.44 -26.07 -16.82
CA THR A 125 -15.06 -24.98 -17.59
C THR A 125 -15.66 -23.87 -16.74
N ILE A 126 -15.72 -24.04 -15.43
CA ILE A 126 -16.16 -22.99 -14.52
C ILE A 126 -15.03 -21.97 -14.38
N SER A 127 -15.37 -20.68 -14.45
CA SER A 127 -14.45 -19.57 -14.21
C SER A 127 -13.78 -19.72 -12.84
N GLU A 128 -12.44 -19.80 -12.82
CA GLU A 128 -11.64 -20.11 -11.61
C GLU A 128 -11.77 -19.08 -10.47
N ASP A 129 -12.24 -17.87 -10.78
CA ASP A 129 -12.35 -16.74 -9.85
C ASP A 129 -13.79 -16.42 -9.41
N ASP A 130 -14.73 -17.34 -9.57
CA ASP A 130 -16.16 -17.07 -9.40
C ASP A 130 -16.62 -17.22 -7.92
N VAL A 131 -17.61 -18.05 -7.62
CA VAL A 131 -18.30 -18.04 -6.30
C VAL A 131 -17.38 -18.36 -5.13
N TRP A 132 -16.68 -19.49 -5.21
CA TRP A 132 -15.97 -20.04 -4.06
C TRP A 132 -14.87 -19.09 -3.58
N ARG A 133 -14.06 -18.61 -4.52
CA ARG A 133 -12.94 -17.73 -4.22
C ARG A 133 -13.41 -16.39 -3.67
N ILE A 134 -14.41 -15.77 -4.29
CA ILE A 134 -14.96 -14.48 -3.84
C ILE A 134 -15.55 -14.62 -2.44
N ALA A 135 -16.38 -15.65 -2.21
CA ALA A 135 -17.00 -15.89 -0.92
C ALA A 135 -15.96 -16.10 0.20
N TYR A 136 -14.97 -16.98 -0.01
CA TYR A 136 -13.94 -17.21 1.00
C TYR A 136 -13.02 -16.01 1.21
N ARG A 137 -12.75 -15.22 0.16
CA ARG A 137 -12.02 -13.95 0.30
C ARG A 137 -12.79 -12.97 1.17
N ASN A 138 -14.10 -12.82 0.96
CA ASN A 138 -14.94 -11.94 1.77
C ASN A 138 -15.08 -12.43 3.22
N ILE A 139 -15.23 -13.74 3.44
CA ILE A 139 -15.22 -14.32 4.79
C ILE A 139 -13.91 -13.97 5.51
N ARG A 140 -12.76 -14.06 4.83
CA ARG A 140 -11.48 -13.66 5.41
C ARG A 140 -11.42 -12.16 5.71
N ARG A 141 -11.91 -11.29 4.83
CA ARG A 141 -11.98 -9.85 5.06
C ARG A 141 -12.84 -9.50 6.27
N VAL A 142 -14.00 -10.14 6.43
CA VAL A 142 -14.88 -9.97 7.61
C VAL A 142 -14.17 -10.42 8.89
N ASN A 143 -13.47 -11.55 8.88
CA ASN A 143 -12.71 -12.00 10.05
C ASN A 143 -11.60 -11.01 10.44
N VAL A 144 -10.94 -10.40 9.45
CA VAL A 144 -9.98 -9.31 9.68
C VAL A 144 -10.68 -8.09 10.26
N PHE A 145 -11.81 -7.67 9.69
CA PHE A 145 -12.59 -6.56 10.23
C PHE A 145 -12.93 -6.77 11.72
N PHE A 146 -13.52 -7.91 12.09
CA PHE A 146 -13.89 -8.19 13.48
C PHE A 146 -12.69 -8.20 14.44
N LYS A 147 -11.53 -8.64 13.98
CA LYS A 147 -10.31 -8.68 14.79
C LYS A 147 -9.74 -7.29 15.10
N TYR A 148 -9.90 -6.31 14.20
CA TYR A 148 -9.26 -5.00 14.32
C TYR A 148 -10.23 -3.82 14.44
N ALA A 149 -11.53 -4.03 14.26
CA ALA A 149 -12.56 -2.99 14.33
C ALA A 149 -12.60 -2.26 15.68
N ASP A 150 -12.38 -2.95 16.81
CA ASP A 150 -12.35 -2.32 18.14
C ASP A 150 -11.23 -1.29 18.26
N GLY A 151 -10.05 -1.63 17.72
CA GLY A 151 -8.87 -0.77 17.72
C GLY A 151 -8.90 0.32 16.65
N SER A 152 -9.93 0.33 15.79
CA SER A 152 -10.03 1.32 14.72
C SER A 152 -10.43 2.71 15.24
N ARG A 153 -10.14 3.75 14.46
CA ARG A 153 -10.57 5.13 14.75
C ARG A 153 -12.01 5.43 14.29
N MET A 154 -12.81 4.42 13.96
CA MET A 154 -14.23 4.61 13.70
C MET A 154 -14.98 5.10 14.95
N ALA A 155 -16.13 5.76 14.76
CA ALA A 155 -16.98 6.15 15.87
C ALA A 155 -17.53 4.90 16.59
N GLU A 156 -17.62 4.93 17.93
CA GLU A 156 -18.08 3.77 18.72
C GLU A 156 -19.46 3.26 18.30
N VAL A 157 -20.41 4.15 18.02
CA VAL A 157 -21.75 3.78 17.51
C VAL A 157 -21.65 3.00 16.19
N ALA A 158 -20.75 3.41 15.29
CA ALA A 158 -20.55 2.72 14.02
C ALA A 158 -19.88 1.34 14.23
N LYS A 159 -18.98 1.21 15.21
CA LYS A 159 -18.38 -0.08 15.55
C LYS A 159 -19.42 -1.06 16.08
N GLU A 160 -20.37 -0.59 16.89
CA GLU A 160 -21.47 -1.41 17.41
C GLU A 160 -22.47 -1.81 16.31
N GLU A 161 -22.74 -0.92 15.35
CA GLU A 161 -23.68 -1.20 14.24
C GLU A 161 -23.12 -2.20 13.22
N TYR A 162 -21.82 -2.12 12.91
CA TYR A 162 -21.20 -2.94 11.86
C TYR A 162 -20.57 -4.25 12.37
N LYS A 163 -20.57 -4.50 13.68
CA LYS A 163 -20.12 -5.76 14.28
C LYS A 163 -21.26 -6.74 14.49
#